data_AF-A0A9P3C5M5-F1
#
_entry.id   AF-A0A9P3C5M5-F1
#
_cell.length_a   1.000
_cell.length_b   1.000
_cell.length_c   1.000
_cell.angle_alpha   90.00
_cell.angle_beta   90.00
_cell.angle_gamma   90.00
#
_symmetry.space_group_name_H-M   'P 1'
#
loop_
_entity.id
_entity.type
_entity.pdbx_description
1 polymer ?
#
loop_
_entity_poly.entity_id
_entity_poly.type
_entity_poly.pdbx_seq_one_letter_code
_entity_poly.pdbx_strand_id
1 'polypeptide(L)'
;MSTAVWDPDTILQIDEGSGLGIFYVGLEPSNYDSRCRLVIPQDRSNAILCLLDSLSIKLPHDVTKRELRRLARLGLCRHHGYQVNDIMAKWVTVLHCIEHVYQPYKERLETSLQVSNSFLKEVNKCKSLLRVKEDSVKALPVILRRHISNKAQLEKELVASQATYAQLLKDQGMLKDQKEENCRLIAKNFRLSTLLKRAKEEQERYKNQETNLTAECEKLRKQNAEFQADINSGKDKYNDLQEQEQSATMELMATTTQLHKAQSLNLGLENNKKTLQSEISILKQEVGGLNNKNTSITSQLASTAASLETVTEELCATHKENMEFHNELITATREIIELRSTISQLSTPVWYRVIQWIKQKLSGLRHLQNPGKEVSDAEEGVALAPTITGSDAGLS
;
A
#
# COMPACT_ATOMS: atom_id res chain seq x y z
N MET A 1 19.02 -70.72 -62.52
CA MET A 1 19.27 -69.40 -61.92
C MET A 1 20.58 -69.49 -61.17
N SER A 2 21.63 -68.85 -61.69
CA SER A 2 22.95 -68.87 -61.06
C SER A 2 22.88 -67.98 -59.82
N THR A 3 22.77 -68.56 -58.63
CA THR A 3 23.03 -67.86 -57.37
C THR A 3 24.51 -67.55 -57.33
N ALA A 4 24.90 -66.45 -57.97
CA ALA A 4 26.22 -65.88 -57.78
C ALA A 4 26.33 -65.58 -56.29
N VAL A 5 27.29 -66.21 -55.61
CA VAL A 5 27.59 -66.01 -54.17
C VAL A 5 27.95 -64.55 -53.87
N TRP A 6 28.18 -63.76 -54.92
CA TRP A 6 28.53 -62.35 -54.89
C TRP A 6 27.55 -61.57 -55.76
N ASP A 7 26.76 -60.71 -55.12
CA ASP A 7 25.94 -59.67 -55.75
C ASP A 7 26.21 -58.34 -55.02
N PRO A 8 27.03 -57.44 -55.60
CA PRO A 8 27.45 -56.21 -54.93
C PRO A 8 26.27 -55.28 -54.62
N ASP A 9 25.18 -55.33 -55.38
CA ASP A 9 24.01 -54.49 -55.13
C ASP A 9 23.32 -54.91 -53.83
N THR A 10 22.95 -56.19 -53.74
CA THR A 10 22.32 -56.77 -52.54
C THR A 10 23.23 -56.71 -51.32
N ILE A 11 24.52 -57.00 -51.49
CA ILE A 11 25.47 -57.11 -50.38
C ILE A 11 25.85 -55.74 -49.80
N LEU A 12 26.13 -54.76 -50.67
CA LEU A 12 26.42 -53.39 -50.23
C LEU A 12 25.13 -52.61 -49.91
N GLN A 13 23.99 -53.25 -50.15
CA GLN A 13 22.64 -52.75 -49.95
C GLN A 13 22.44 -51.43 -50.69
N ILE A 14 22.74 -51.38 -52.00
CA ILE A 14 22.58 -50.15 -52.77
C ILE A 14 21.12 -49.94 -53.14
N ASP A 15 20.45 -50.95 -53.71
CA ASP A 15 19.01 -50.96 -53.89
C ASP A 15 18.26 -51.44 -52.62
N GLU A 16 17.10 -50.84 -52.35
CA GLU A 16 16.16 -51.25 -51.30
C GLU A 16 15.16 -52.31 -51.82
N GLY A 17 15.25 -52.69 -53.11
CA GLY A 17 14.44 -53.73 -53.74
C GLY A 17 12.96 -53.34 -53.92
N SER A 18 12.64 -52.05 -53.74
CA SER A 18 11.27 -51.53 -53.79
C SER A 18 10.78 -51.21 -55.21
N GLY A 19 11.65 -51.30 -56.22
CA GLY A 19 11.34 -50.96 -57.61
C GLY A 19 11.11 -49.45 -57.86
N LEU A 20 11.28 -48.62 -56.83
CA LEU A 20 11.08 -47.16 -56.88
C LEU A 20 12.36 -46.38 -57.28
N GLY A 21 13.41 -47.10 -57.69
CA GLY A 21 14.71 -46.55 -58.05
C GLY A 21 15.73 -46.59 -56.91
N ILE A 22 16.97 -46.19 -57.21
CA ILE A 22 18.07 -46.22 -56.22
C ILE A 22 17.95 -45.00 -55.30
N PHE A 23 17.92 -45.24 -53.99
CA PHE A 23 17.93 -44.20 -52.96
C PHE A 23 19.36 -43.87 -52.51
N TYR A 24 19.55 -42.66 -51.98
CA TYR A 24 20.85 -42.29 -51.41
C TYR A 24 21.15 -43.12 -50.14
N VAL A 25 22.37 -43.66 -50.06
CA VAL A 25 22.85 -44.51 -48.95
C VAL A 25 23.22 -43.74 -47.67
N GLY A 26 23.01 -42.42 -47.67
CA GLY A 26 23.25 -41.56 -46.51
C GLY A 26 22.25 -41.81 -45.39
N LEU A 27 22.71 -41.73 -44.14
CA LEU A 27 21.88 -41.96 -42.96
C LEU A 27 21.58 -40.64 -42.27
N GLU A 28 20.33 -40.43 -41.88
CA GLU A 28 19.90 -39.24 -41.17
C GLU A 28 19.97 -39.47 -39.65
N PRO A 29 20.90 -38.80 -38.91
CA PRO A 29 21.06 -39.04 -37.46
C PRO A 29 19.82 -38.65 -36.65
N SER A 30 19.05 -37.67 -37.13
CA SER A 30 17.80 -37.19 -36.52
C SER A 30 16.67 -38.22 -36.60
N ASN A 31 16.76 -39.23 -37.46
CA ASN A 31 15.68 -40.16 -37.74
C ASN A 31 16.14 -41.61 -37.65
N TYR A 32 16.71 -41.98 -36.49
CA TYR A 32 17.08 -43.36 -36.14
C TYR A 32 17.97 -44.06 -37.19
N ASP A 33 18.92 -43.33 -37.78
CA ASP A 33 19.78 -43.84 -38.86
C ASP A 33 19.00 -44.40 -40.06
N SER A 34 17.84 -43.83 -40.36
CA SER A 34 17.09 -44.17 -41.58
C SER A 34 17.81 -43.66 -42.83
N ARG A 35 17.66 -44.39 -43.94
CA ARG A 35 18.21 -44.01 -45.24
C ARG A 35 17.54 -42.75 -45.77
N CYS A 36 18.33 -41.94 -46.44
CA CYS A 36 17.84 -40.77 -47.16
C CYS A 36 16.85 -41.19 -48.26
N ARG A 37 15.57 -40.81 -48.11
CA ARG A 37 14.48 -41.15 -49.03
C ARG A 37 14.49 -40.38 -50.37
N LEU A 38 15.53 -39.60 -50.62
CA LEU A 38 15.66 -38.89 -51.89
C LEU A 38 16.10 -39.87 -52.97
N VAL A 39 15.41 -39.82 -54.12
CA VAL A 39 15.73 -40.64 -55.29
C VAL A 39 16.97 -40.08 -55.98
N ILE A 40 17.89 -40.95 -56.38
CA ILE A 40 19.11 -40.56 -57.10
C ILE A 40 18.73 -40.17 -58.55
N PRO A 41 19.19 -39.01 -59.06
CA PRO A 41 19.02 -38.62 -60.46
C PRO A 41 19.49 -39.70 -61.44
N GLN A 42 18.80 -39.84 -62.57
CA GLN A 42 19.00 -40.95 -63.52
C GLN A 42 20.45 -41.05 -64.03
N ASP A 43 21.13 -39.93 -64.28
CA ASP A 43 22.52 -39.87 -64.72
C ASP A 43 23.48 -40.49 -63.68
N ARG A 44 23.23 -40.22 -62.39
CA ARG A 44 23.98 -40.81 -61.28
C ARG A 44 23.61 -42.27 -61.04
N SER A 45 22.32 -42.61 -61.17
CA SER A 45 21.84 -43.99 -61.06
C SER A 45 22.53 -44.89 -62.10
N ASN A 46 22.58 -44.46 -63.36
CA ASN A 46 23.30 -45.17 -64.43
C ASN A 46 24.79 -45.34 -64.10
N ALA A 47 25.45 -44.30 -63.56
CA ALA A 47 26.85 -44.38 -63.15
C ALA A 47 27.10 -45.35 -61.98
N ILE A 48 26.12 -45.48 -61.06
CA ILE A 48 26.15 -46.46 -59.97
C ILE A 48 26.01 -47.88 -60.54
N LEU A 49 25.02 -48.12 -61.40
CA LEU A 49 24.79 -49.43 -62.01
C LEU A 49 26.00 -49.90 -62.82
N CYS A 50 26.59 -49.05 -63.67
CA CYS A 50 27.81 -49.41 -64.40
C CYS A 50 29.00 -49.75 -63.47
N LEU A 51 29.07 -49.11 -62.30
CA LEU A 51 30.11 -49.42 -61.32
C LEU A 51 29.81 -50.75 -60.62
N LEU A 52 28.55 -51.05 -60.31
CA LEU A 52 28.15 -52.33 -59.73
C LEU A 52 28.38 -53.49 -60.70
N ASP A 53 28.11 -53.32 -61.99
CA ASP A 53 28.44 -54.31 -63.03
C ASP A 53 29.95 -54.57 -63.10
N SER A 54 30.76 -53.51 -62.98
CA SER A 54 32.22 -53.66 -62.92
C SER A 54 32.69 -54.36 -61.64
N LEU A 55 31.92 -54.30 -60.55
CA LEU A 55 32.23 -54.96 -59.28
C LEU A 55 31.75 -56.42 -59.26
N SER A 56 30.66 -56.75 -59.98
CA SER A 56 30.09 -58.10 -60.00
C SER A 56 30.99 -59.12 -60.72
N ILE A 57 31.84 -58.66 -61.65
CA ILE A 57 32.86 -59.48 -62.31
C ILE A 57 34.12 -59.71 -61.46
N LYS A 58 34.26 -59.01 -60.33
CA LYS A 58 35.41 -59.12 -59.42
C LYS A 58 35.06 -59.96 -58.20
N LEU A 59 36.06 -60.60 -57.61
CA LEU A 59 35.88 -61.23 -56.30
C LEU A 59 35.78 -60.16 -55.21
N PRO A 60 35.10 -60.43 -54.08
CA PRO A 60 34.94 -59.46 -52.99
C PRO A 60 36.27 -58.85 -52.50
N HIS A 61 37.36 -59.60 -52.52
CA HIS A 61 38.70 -59.16 -52.08
C HIS A 61 39.47 -58.34 -53.14
N ASP A 62 39.05 -58.39 -54.41
CA ASP A 62 39.65 -57.62 -55.51
C ASP A 62 39.02 -56.22 -55.66
N VAL A 63 37.98 -55.91 -54.87
CA VAL A 63 37.31 -54.60 -54.86
C VAL A 63 38.16 -53.56 -54.15
N THR A 64 38.57 -52.52 -54.88
CA THR A 64 39.49 -51.51 -54.33
C THR A 64 38.76 -50.44 -53.51
N LYS A 65 39.45 -49.88 -52.50
CA LYS A 65 38.94 -48.72 -51.72
C LYS A 65 38.58 -47.52 -52.61
N ARG A 66 39.25 -47.37 -53.75
CA ARG A 66 38.97 -46.30 -54.72
C ARG A 66 37.60 -46.48 -55.38
N GLU A 67 37.24 -47.72 -55.70
CA GLU A 67 35.94 -48.06 -56.29
C GLU A 67 34.81 -47.87 -55.27
N LEU A 68 34.99 -48.35 -54.03
CA LEU A 68 34.02 -48.12 -52.95
C LEU A 68 33.81 -46.63 -52.64
N ARG A 69 34.90 -45.84 -52.60
CA ARG A 69 34.81 -44.40 -52.40
C ARG A 69 34.08 -43.71 -53.55
N ARG A 70 34.29 -44.16 -54.79
CA ARG A 70 33.56 -43.65 -55.97
C ARG A 70 32.08 -43.98 -55.88
N LEU A 71 31.74 -45.22 -55.51
CA LEU A 71 30.37 -45.67 -55.30
C LEU A 71 29.67 -44.86 -54.20
N ALA A 72 30.33 -44.64 -53.05
CA ALA A 72 29.79 -43.86 -51.95
C ALA A 72 29.50 -42.40 -52.33
N ARG A 73 30.40 -41.77 -53.11
CA ARG A 73 30.19 -40.39 -53.60
C ARG A 73 29.00 -40.28 -54.55
N LEU A 74 28.78 -41.29 -55.40
CA LEU A 74 27.64 -41.32 -56.30
C LEU A 74 26.33 -41.58 -55.53
N GLY A 75 26.39 -42.45 -54.53
CA GLY A 75 25.27 -42.84 -53.66
C GLY A 75 24.94 -41.87 -52.53
N LEU A 76 25.60 -40.71 -52.41
CA LEU A 76 25.32 -39.69 -51.39
C LEU A 76 24.75 -38.41 -51.97
N CYS A 77 23.73 -37.85 -51.30
CA CYS A 77 23.19 -36.55 -51.65
C CYS A 77 24.10 -35.43 -51.13
N ARG A 78 23.85 -34.18 -51.56
CA ARG A 78 24.66 -33.03 -51.14
C ARG A 78 24.71 -32.85 -49.62
N HIS A 79 23.62 -33.16 -48.92
CA HIS A 79 23.53 -33.01 -47.47
C HIS A 79 24.37 -34.05 -46.71
N HIS A 80 24.45 -35.29 -47.22
CA HIS A 80 25.16 -36.40 -46.58
C HIS A 80 26.58 -36.63 -47.13
N GLY A 81 27.12 -35.71 -47.94
CA GLY A 81 28.43 -35.86 -48.57
C GLY A 81 29.61 -36.05 -47.61
N TYR A 82 29.46 -35.65 -46.34
CA TYR A 82 30.45 -35.87 -45.28
C TYR A 82 30.57 -37.35 -44.86
N GLN A 83 29.56 -38.18 -45.13
CA GLN A 83 29.49 -39.59 -44.72
C GLN A 83 30.25 -40.56 -45.65
N VAL A 84 30.95 -40.06 -46.67
CA VAL A 84 31.67 -40.90 -47.66
C VAL A 84 32.62 -41.91 -46.98
N ASN A 85 33.34 -41.47 -45.95
CA ASN A 85 34.30 -42.33 -45.25
C ASN A 85 33.59 -43.36 -44.36
N ASP A 86 32.48 -42.98 -43.73
CA ASP A 86 31.72 -43.85 -42.83
C ASP A 86 31.07 -45.00 -43.60
N ILE A 87 30.46 -44.69 -44.75
CA ILE A 87 29.87 -45.69 -45.66
C ILE A 87 30.95 -46.59 -46.24
N MET A 88 32.07 -46.02 -46.69
CA MET A 88 33.20 -46.81 -47.19
C MET A 88 33.75 -47.76 -46.10
N ALA A 89 33.86 -47.31 -44.85
CA ALA A 89 34.31 -48.15 -43.74
C ALA A 89 33.33 -49.31 -43.49
N LYS A 90 32.02 -49.04 -43.49
CA LYS A 90 30.97 -50.07 -43.38
C LYS A 90 31.09 -51.11 -44.49
N TRP A 91 31.24 -50.69 -45.74
CA TRP A 91 31.39 -51.62 -46.87
C TRP A 91 32.69 -52.44 -46.82
N VAL A 92 33.80 -51.84 -46.42
CA VAL A 92 35.06 -52.57 -46.21
C VAL A 92 34.88 -53.67 -45.15
N THR A 93 34.18 -53.37 -44.05
CA THR A 93 33.85 -54.37 -43.02
C THR A 93 32.98 -55.49 -43.58
N VAL A 94 31.95 -55.17 -44.37
CA VAL A 94 31.09 -56.17 -45.03
C VAL A 94 31.90 -57.09 -45.94
N LEU A 95 32.77 -56.53 -46.79
CA LEU A 95 33.64 -57.31 -47.67
C LEU A 95 34.58 -58.23 -46.89
N HIS A 96 35.16 -57.75 -45.79
CA HIS A 96 36.03 -58.56 -44.94
C HIS A 96 35.28 -59.70 -44.24
N CYS A 97 34.05 -59.46 -43.78
CA CYS A 97 33.18 -60.52 -43.24
C CYS A 97 32.87 -61.59 -44.29
N ILE A 98 32.65 -61.19 -45.55
CA ILE A 98 32.36 -62.12 -46.64
C ILE A 98 33.61 -62.92 -47.01
N GLU A 99 34.78 -62.29 -47.02
CA GLU A 99 36.05 -62.99 -47.23
C GLU A 99 36.24 -64.12 -46.20
N HIS A 100 35.93 -63.87 -44.93
CA HIS A 100 35.98 -64.88 -43.87
C HIS A 100 34.97 -66.03 -44.07
N VAL A 101 33.82 -65.79 -44.71
CA VAL A 101 32.84 -66.85 -45.04
C VAL A 101 33.25 -67.60 -46.32
N TYR A 102 33.88 -66.91 -47.26
CA TYR A 102 34.25 -67.47 -48.55
C TYR A 102 35.50 -68.36 -48.47
N GLN A 103 36.46 -68.06 -47.59
CA GLN A 103 37.67 -68.88 -47.42
C GLN A 103 37.36 -70.34 -47.02
N PRO A 104 36.55 -70.62 -45.98
CA PRO A 104 36.15 -71.98 -45.64
C PRO A 104 35.33 -72.69 -46.73
N TYR A 105 34.54 -71.93 -47.50
CA TYR A 105 33.78 -72.48 -48.62
C TYR A 105 34.72 -72.93 -49.74
N LYS A 106 35.74 -72.13 -50.08
CA LYS A 106 36.76 -72.46 -51.08
C LYS A 106 37.56 -73.71 -50.66
N GLU A 107 38.04 -73.75 -49.42
CA GLU A 107 38.77 -74.90 -48.87
C GLU A 107 37.90 -76.18 -48.89
N ARG A 108 36.62 -76.07 -48.54
CA ARG A 108 35.69 -77.20 -48.59
C ARG A 108 35.41 -77.67 -50.02
N LEU A 109 35.31 -76.75 -50.97
CA LEU A 109 35.12 -77.08 -52.39
C LEU A 109 36.35 -77.84 -52.94
N GLU A 110 37.56 -77.36 -52.62
CA GLU A 110 38.82 -78.01 -53.00
C GLU A 110 38.94 -79.41 -52.36
N THR A 111 38.60 -79.53 -51.07
CA THR A 111 38.59 -80.82 -50.35
C THR A 111 37.56 -81.79 -50.95
N SER A 112 36.36 -81.31 -51.26
CA SER A 112 35.30 -82.11 -51.89
C SER A 112 35.73 -82.61 -53.27
N LEU A 113 36.40 -81.76 -54.06
CA LEU A 113 36.94 -82.14 -55.36
C LEU A 113 38.01 -83.24 -55.21
N GLN A 114 38.84 -83.14 -54.18
CA GLN A 114 39.89 -84.12 -53.86
C GLN A 114 39.30 -85.47 -53.43
N VAL A 115 38.23 -85.46 -52.62
CA VAL A 115 37.48 -86.65 -52.19
C VAL A 115 36.75 -87.31 -53.36
N SER A 116 36.10 -86.54 -54.24
CA SER A 116 35.50 -87.12 -55.45
C SER A 116 36.53 -87.79 -56.35
N ASN A 117 37.72 -87.19 -56.48
CA ASN A 117 38.82 -87.77 -57.25
C ASN A 117 39.41 -89.04 -56.62
N SER A 118 39.48 -89.14 -55.29
CA SER A 118 39.92 -90.37 -54.61
C SER A 118 38.88 -91.48 -54.76
N PHE A 119 37.60 -91.16 -54.62
CA PHE A 119 36.50 -92.10 -54.80
C PHE A 119 36.46 -92.67 -56.22
N LEU A 120 36.68 -91.84 -57.24
CA LEU A 120 36.75 -92.28 -58.64
C LEU A 120 37.90 -93.28 -58.87
N LYS A 121 39.06 -93.09 -58.21
CA LYS A 121 40.19 -94.04 -58.25
C LYS A 121 39.82 -95.37 -57.61
N GLU A 122 39.09 -95.34 -56.51
CA GLU A 122 38.66 -96.55 -55.79
C GLU A 122 37.61 -97.35 -56.56
N VAL A 123 36.65 -96.68 -57.19
CA VAL A 123 35.67 -97.30 -58.09
C VAL A 123 36.37 -98.00 -59.26
N ASN A 124 37.36 -97.35 -59.87
CA ASN A 124 38.15 -97.96 -60.95
C ASN A 124 38.97 -99.17 -60.46
N LYS A 125 39.48 -99.13 -59.22
CA LYS A 125 40.18 -100.26 -58.58
C LYS A 125 39.22 -101.44 -58.33
N CYS A 126 38.02 -101.19 -57.82
CA CYS A 126 36.98 -102.21 -57.66
C CYS A 126 36.54 -102.81 -59.00
N LYS A 127 36.42 -101.98 -60.05
CA LYS A 127 36.08 -102.44 -61.41
C LYS A 127 37.16 -103.35 -62.00
N SER A 128 38.43 -103.15 -61.64
CA SER A 128 39.54 -104.05 -62.02
C SER A 128 39.51 -105.39 -61.26
N LEU A 129 39.07 -105.38 -60.00
CA LEU A 129 38.94 -106.59 -59.17
C LEU A 129 37.72 -107.44 -59.53
N LEU A 130 36.68 -106.86 -60.13
CA LEU A 130 35.52 -107.59 -60.63
C LEU A 130 35.78 -108.29 -61.98
N ARG A 131 36.94 -108.08 -62.61
CA ARG A 131 37.42 -108.87 -63.77
C ARG A 131 38.30 -110.06 -63.33
N VAL A 132 37.93 -110.74 -62.25
CA VAL A 132 38.61 -111.97 -61.82
C VAL A 132 37.99 -113.18 -62.51
N LYS A 133 38.86 -113.96 -63.13
CA LYS A 133 38.62 -115.21 -63.88
C LYS A 133 38.03 -116.33 -63.00
N GLU A 134 37.40 -117.26 -63.70
CA GLU A 134 36.42 -118.29 -63.31
C GLU A 134 36.88 -119.43 -62.36
N ASP A 135 38.00 -119.30 -61.64
CA ASP A 135 38.61 -120.44 -60.91
C ASP A 135 38.61 -120.35 -59.36
N SER A 136 37.76 -119.52 -58.75
CA SER A 136 37.67 -119.40 -57.28
C SER A 136 36.34 -119.87 -56.68
N VAL A 137 35.87 -121.05 -57.08
CA VAL A 137 34.62 -121.67 -56.55
C VAL A 137 34.71 -121.96 -55.04
N LYS A 138 35.91 -122.17 -54.48
CA LYS A 138 36.11 -122.43 -53.02
C LYS A 138 36.11 -121.19 -52.13
N ALA A 139 36.36 -119.98 -52.68
CA ALA A 139 36.35 -118.73 -51.90
C ALA A 139 34.94 -118.10 -51.82
N LEU A 140 34.05 -118.47 -52.74
CA LEU A 140 32.71 -117.92 -52.87
C LEU A 140 31.84 -118.07 -51.59
N PRO A 141 31.81 -119.23 -50.89
CA PRO A 141 30.96 -119.40 -49.71
C PRO A 141 31.42 -118.58 -48.50
N VAL A 142 32.73 -118.29 -48.38
CA VAL A 142 33.29 -117.45 -47.32
C VAL A 142 32.98 -115.98 -47.60
N ILE A 143 33.11 -115.56 -48.86
CA ILE A 143 32.71 -114.22 -49.30
C ILE A 143 31.21 -114.01 -49.10
N LEU A 144 30.37 -115.01 -49.46
CA LEU A 144 28.92 -114.94 -49.28
C LEU A 144 28.52 -114.88 -47.80
N ARG A 145 29.14 -115.69 -46.93
CA ARG A 145 28.91 -115.62 -45.47
C ARG A 145 29.30 -114.27 -44.89
N ARG A 146 30.47 -113.75 -45.26
CA ARG A 146 30.90 -112.41 -44.85
C ARG A 146 29.94 -111.34 -45.35
N HIS A 147 29.43 -111.49 -46.56
CA HIS A 147 28.45 -110.56 -47.13
C HIS A 147 27.09 -110.61 -46.42
N ILE A 148 26.62 -111.80 -46.02
CA ILE A 148 25.38 -111.96 -45.24
C ILE A 148 25.55 -111.40 -43.82
N SER A 149 26.67 -111.70 -43.14
CA SER A 149 26.97 -111.13 -41.82
C SER A 149 27.10 -109.62 -41.86
N ASN A 150 27.80 -109.07 -42.87
CA ASN A 150 27.90 -107.63 -43.08
C ASN A 150 26.52 -107.02 -43.37
N LYS A 151 25.68 -107.69 -44.18
CA LYS A 151 24.31 -107.22 -44.44
C LYS A 151 23.48 -107.14 -43.16
N ALA A 152 23.52 -108.18 -42.32
CA ALA A 152 22.80 -108.18 -41.04
C ALA A 152 23.33 -107.12 -40.07
N GLN A 153 24.63 -106.84 -40.07
CA GLN A 153 25.23 -105.76 -39.29
C GLN A 153 24.77 -104.39 -39.80
N LEU A 154 24.80 -104.17 -41.11
CA LEU A 154 24.33 -102.94 -41.75
C LEU A 154 22.84 -102.70 -41.50
N GLU A 155 22.01 -103.74 -41.48
CA GLU A 155 20.58 -103.62 -41.11
C GLU A 155 20.40 -103.18 -39.65
N LYS A 156 21.21 -103.69 -38.71
CA LYS A 156 21.19 -103.22 -37.30
C LYS A 156 21.66 -101.77 -37.17
N GLU A 157 22.73 -101.41 -37.88
CA GLU A 157 23.25 -100.04 -37.90
C GLU A 157 22.23 -99.08 -38.54
N LEU A 158 21.50 -99.52 -39.57
CA LEU A 158 20.42 -98.76 -40.18
C LEU A 158 19.27 -98.49 -39.19
N VAL A 159 18.82 -99.51 -38.46
CA VAL A 159 17.77 -99.35 -37.43
C VAL A 159 18.25 -98.43 -36.29
N ALA A 160 19.49 -98.58 -35.83
CA ALA A 160 20.08 -97.69 -34.83
C ALA A 160 20.16 -96.25 -35.33
N SER A 161 20.60 -96.05 -36.58
CA SER A 161 20.66 -94.74 -37.23
C SER A 161 19.28 -94.10 -37.38
N GLN A 162 18.26 -94.89 -37.74
CA GLN A 162 16.87 -94.42 -37.81
C GLN A 162 16.33 -94.00 -36.43
N ALA A 163 16.64 -94.75 -35.37
CA ALA A 163 16.25 -94.38 -34.00
C ALA A 163 16.93 -93.08 -33.55
N THR A 164 18.24 -92.93 -33.82
CA THR A 164 18.96 -91.68 -33.55
C THR A 164 18.39 -90.51 -34.35
N TYR A 165 18.05 -90.72 -35.62
CA TYR A 165 17.43 -89.69 -36.45
C TYR A 165 16.06 -89.25 -35.90
N ALA A 166 15.22 -90.19 -35.47
CA ALA A 166 13.94 -89.86 -34.84
C ALA A 166 14.11 -89.06 -33.53
N GLN A 167 15.13 -89.40 -32.72
CA GLN A 167 15.46 -88.64 -31.51
C GLN A 167 15.93 -87.22 -31.86
N LEU A 168 16.81 -87.07 -32.86
CA LEU A 168 17.29 -85.76 -33.31
C LEU A 168 16.15 -84.89 -33.85
N LEU A 169 15.18 -85.46 -34.57
CA LEU A 169 14.00 -84.72 -35.02
C LEU A 169 13.15 -84.23 -33.84
N LYS A 170 13.00 -85.04 -32.78
CA LYS A 170 12.30 -84.64 -31.55
C LYS A 170 13.03 -83.50 -30.84
N ASP A 171 14.35 -83.61 -30.72
CA ASP A 171 15.18 -82.58 -30.07
C ASP A 171 15.17 -81.28 -30.89
N GLN A 172 15.16 -81.36 -32.21
CA GLN A 172 14.99 -80.21 -33.10
C GLN A 172 13.64 -79.51 -32.87
N GLY A 173 12.56 -80.28 -32.66
CA GLY A 173 11.25 -79.74 -32.29
C GLY A 173 11.30 -78.96 -30.97
N MET A 174 11.86 -79.56 -29.92
CA MET A 174 12.00 -78.89 -28.62
C MET A 174 12.86 -77.63 -28.68
N LEU A 175 13.97 -77.66 -29.46
CA LEU A 175 14.82 -76.48 -29.67
C LEU A 175 14.06 -75.35 -30.38
N LYS A 176 13.17 -75.68 -31.31
CA LYS A 176 12.34 -74.69 -32.00
C LYS A 176 11.36 -74.02 -31.02
N ASP A 177 10.71 -74.82 -30.17
CA ASP A 177 9.78 -74.31 -29.15
C ASP A 177 10.51 -73.42 -28.11
N GLN A 178 11.70 -73.85 -27.66
CA GLN A 178 12.54 -73.05 -26.77
C GLN A 178 12.97 -71.72 -27.41
N LYS A 179 13.32 -71.74 -28.70
CA LYS A 179 13.69 -70.52 -29.43
C LYS A 179 12.51 -69.57 -29.54
N GLU A 180 11.31 -70.07 -29.78
CA GLU A 180 10.10 -69.25 -29.81
C GLU A 180 9.79 -68.63 -28.45
N GLU A 181 9.88 -69.41 -27.37
CA GLU A 181 9.68 -68.89 -26.01
C GLU A 181 10.75 -67.84 -25.64
N ASN A 182 12.00 -68.05 -26.03
CA ASN A 182 13.05 -67.05 -25.82
C ASN A 182 12.76 -65.74 -26.57
N CYS A 183 12.30 -65.81 -27.82
CA CYS A 183 11.84 -64.62 -28.55
C CYS A 183 10.69 -63.89 -27.83
N ARG A 184 9.71 -64.63 -27.28
CA ARG A 184 8.60 -64.06 -26.48
C ARG A 184 9.11 -63.39 -25.20
N LEU A 185 10.05 -64.01 -24.49
CA LEU A 185 10.66 -63.45 -23.29
C LEU A 185 11.49 -62.20 -23.58
N ILE A 186 12.26 -62.18 -24.68
CA ILE A 186 13.01 -61.00 -25.13
C ILE A 186 12.05 -59.84 -25.42
N ALA A 187 10.96 -60.10 -26.15
CA ALA A 187 9.94 -59.08 -26.45
C ALA A 187 9.29 -58.54 -25.16
N LYS A 188 8.97 -59.44 -24.21
CA LYS A 188 8.41 -59.06 -22.91
C LYS A 188 9.40 -58.22 -22.08
N ASN A 189 10.68 -58.59 -22.07
CA ASN A 189 11.73 -57.84 -21.38
C ASN A 189 11.91 -56.44 -21.97
N PHE A 190 11.95 -56.34 -23.30
CA PHE A 190 11.99 -55.04 -23.98
C PHE A 190 10.80 -54.14 -23.61
N ARG A 191 9.58 -54.70 -23.57
CA ARG A 191 8.37 -53.98 -23.13
C ARG A 191 8.49 -53.52 -21.68
N LEU A 192 8.93 -54.38 -20.77
CA LEU A 192 9.09 -54.05 -19.35
C LEU A 192 10.18 -52.97 -19.14
N SER A 193 11.29 -53.05 -19.86
CA SER A 193 12.36 -52.04 -19.83
C SER A 193 11.83 -50.67 -20.28
N THR A 194 11.01 -50.64 -21.33
CA THR A 194 10.35 -49.40 -21.81
C THR A 194 9.39 -48.83 -20.77
N LEU A 195 8.57 -49.67 -20.13
CA LEU A 195 7.65 -49.23 -19.07
C LEU A 195 8.41 -48.71 -17.84
N LEU A 196 9.49 -49.38 -17.44
CA LEU A 196 10.34 -48.93 -16.34
C LEU A 196 10.97 -47.57 -16.63
N LYS A 197 11.44 -47.35 -17.87
CA LYS A 197 11.97 -46.05 -18.28
C LYS A 197 10.91 -44.94 -18.14
N ARG A 198 9.68 -45.17 -18.64
CA ARG A 198 8.57 -44.20 -18.52
C ARG A 198 8.20 -43.93 -17.07
N ALA A 199 8.12 -44.96 -16.23
CA ALA A 199 7.80 -44.80 -14.82
C ALA A 199 8.85 -43.95 -14.08
N LYS A 200 10.15 -44.13 -14.41
CA LYS A 200 11.24 -43.30 -13.86
C LYS A 200 11.13 -41.85 -14.32
N GLU A 201 10.89 -41.62 -15.61
CA GLU A 201 10.68 -40.27 -16.14
C GLU A 201 9.47 -39.58 -15.48
N GLU A 202 8.38 -40.31 -15.26
CA GLU A 202 7.19 -39.79 -14.59
C GLU A 202 7.43 -39.49 -13.10
N GLN A 203 8.15 -40.36 -12.39
CA GLN A 203 8.56 -40.11 -11.01
C GLN A 203 9.40 -38.83 -10.89
N GLU A 204 10.34 -38.61 -11.81
CA GLU A 204 11.16 -37.40 -11.81
C GLU A 204 10.33 -36.15 -12.10
N ARG A 205 9.32 -36.25 -12.98
CA ARG A 205 8.36 -35.15 -13.19
C ARG A 205 7.58 -34.81 -11.93
N TYR A 206 7.05 -35.80 -11.22
CA TYR A 206 6.33 -35.56 -9.96
C TYR A 206 7.23 -34.96 -8.89
N LYS A 207 8.47 -35.44 -8.78
CA LYS A 207 9.45 -34.87 -7.85
C LYS A 207 9.75 -33.40 -8.16
N ASN A 208 9.95 -33.07 -9.43
CA ASN A 208 10.14 -31.67 -9.84
C ASN A 208 8.89 -30.82 -9.56
N GLN A 209 7.69 -31.34 -9.82
CA GLN A 209 6.44 -30.65 -9.50
C GLN A 209 6.28 -30.43 -7.99
N GLU A 210 6.59 -31.42 -7.16
CA GLU A 210 6.58 -31.32 -5.70
C GLU A 210 7.54 -30.22 -5.22
N THR A 211 8.78 -30.20 -5.72
CA THR A 211 9.75 -29.16 -5.34
C THR A 211 9.30 -27.75 -5.73
N ASN A 212 8.67 -27.60 -6.90
CA ASN A 212 8.11 -26.32 -7.34
C ASN A 212 6.96 -25.87 -6.44
N LEU A 213 6.04 -26.79 -6.12
CA LEU A 213 4.92 -26.51 -5.22
C LEU A 213 5.40 -26.18 -3.79
N THR A 214 6.42 -26.86 -3.30
CA THR A 214 7.05 -26.55 -2.00
C THR A 214 7.62 -25.13 -2.00
N ALA A 215 8.37 -24.75 -3.04
CA ALA A 215 8.92 -23.40 -3.16
C ALA A 215 7.83 -22.32 -3.26
N GLU A 216 6.74 -22.59 -3.99
CA GLU A 216 5.59 -21.70 -4.07
C GLU A 216 4.88 -21.56 -2.72
N CYS A 217 4.69 -22.65 -1.98
CA CYS A 217 4.14 -22.64 -0.63
C CYS A 217 5.00 -21.82 0.33
N GLU A 218 6.33 -21.95 0.26
CA GLU A 218 7.25 -21.14 1.07
C GLU A 218 7.17 -19.65 0.73
N LYS A 219 7.08 -19.31 -0.57
CA LYS A 219 6.89 -17.93 -1.02
C LYS A 219 5.58 -17.34 -0.48
N LEU A 220 4.47 -18.08 -0.60
CA LEU A 220 3.17 -17.66 -0.08
C LEU A 220 3.20 -17.51 1.44
N ARG A 221 3.87 -18.41 2.18
CA ARG A 221 4.04 -18.27 3.63
C ARG A 221 4.79 -17.00 4.01
N LYS A 222 5.86 -16.64 3.29
CA LYS A 222 6.60 -15.39 3.52
C LYS A 222 5.72 -14.16 3.28
N GLN A 223 5.01 -14.13 2.15
CA GLN A 223 4.07 -13.04 1.84
C GLN A 223 2.97 -12.90 2.89
N ASN A 224 2.45 -14.02 3.40
CA ASN A 224 1.43 -13.99 4.45
C ASN A 224 1.98 -13.44 5.78
N ALA A 225 3.24 -13.74 6.12
CA ALA A 225 3.90 -13.18 7.29
C ALA A 225 4.15 -11.66 7.14
N GLU A 226 4.53 -11.19 5.95
CA GLU A 226 4.66 -9.76 5.63
C GLU A 226 3.32 -9.04 5.78
N PHE A 227 2.25 -9.56 5.18
CA PHE A 227 0.91 -8.98 5.33
C PHE A 227 0.43 -8.97 6.78
N GLN A 228 0.74 -9.99 7.57
CA GLN A 228 0.41 -10.02 8.99
C GLN A 228 1.16 -8.92 9.77
N ALA A 229 2.43 -8.67 9.43
CA ALA A 229 3.21 -7.59 10.02
C ALA A 229 2.65 -6.21 9.65
N ASP A 230 2.25 -6.01 8.38
CA ASP A 230 1.63 -4.78 7.91
C ASP A 230 0.28 -4.52 8.60
N ILE A 231 -0.55 -5.56 8.78
CA ILE A 231 -1.82 -5.47 9.51
C ILE A 231 -1.58 -5.05 10.96
N ASN A 232 -0.60 -5.65 11.64
CA ASN A 232 -0.28 -5.30 13.02
C ASN A 232 0.21 -3.85 13.12
N SER A 233 1.11 -3.43 12.23
CA SER A 233 1.57 -2.03 12.17
C SER A 233 0.43 -1.05 11.89
N GLY A 234 -0.49 -1.41 10.99
CA GLY A 234 -1.70 -0.63 10.72
C GLY A 234 -2.61 -0.51 11.93
N LYS A 235 -2.75 -1.59 12.71
CA LYS A 235 -3.53 -1.60 13.95
C LYS A 235 -2.91 -0.71 15.04
N ASP A 236 -1.59 -0.73 15.18
CA ASP A 236 -0.88 0.14 16.13
C ASP A 236 -1.08 1.61 15.76
N LYS A 237 -0.90 1.97 14.49
CA LYS A 237 -1.16 3.33 13.99
C LYS A 237 -2.61 3.78 14.20
N TYR A 238 -3.57 2.87 14.03
CA TYR A 238 -4.98 3.16 14.28
C TYR A 238 -5.22 3.49 15.76
N ASN A 239 -4.64 2.72 16.68
CA ASN A 239 -4.76 2.99 18.12
C ASN A 239 -4.12 4.33 18.48
N ASP A 240 -2.93 4.64 17.96
CA ASP A 240 -2.26 5.93 18.19
C ASP A 240 -3.13 7.11 17.72
N LEU A 241 -3.74 7.01 16.53
CA LEU A 241 -4.64 8.03 16.01
C LEU A 241 -5.93 8.15 16.85
N GLN A 242 -6.46 7.03 17.34
CA GLN A 242 -7.62 7.03 18.21
C GLN A 242 -7.32 7.72 19.56
N GLU A 243 -6.14 7.49 20.14
CA GLU A 243 -5.70 8.20 21.35
C GLU A 243 -5.52 9.70 21.09
N GLN A 244 -4.94 10.09 19.94
CA GLN A 244 -4.83 11.49 19.54
C GLN A 244 -6.19 12.16 19.36
N GLU A 245 -7.16 11.49 18.73
CA GLU A 245 -8.53 11.99 18.57
C GLU A 245 -9.20 12.24 19.93
N GLN A 246 -9.06 11.30 20.87
CA GLN A 246 -9.59 11.45 22.22
C GLN A 246 -8.94 12.62 22.96
N SER A 247 -7.61 12.77 22.87
CA SER A 247 -6.89 13.90 23.44
C SER A 247 -7.37 15.24 22.88
N ALA A 248 -7.45 15.35 21.54
CA ALA A 248 -7.93 16.56 20.87
C ALA A 248 -9.38 16.89 21.24
N THR A 249 -10.22 15.86 21.41
CA THR A 249 -11.61 16.04 21.86
C THR A 249 -11.69 16.60 23.27
N MET A 250 -10.86 16.09 24.20
CA MET A 250 -10.79 16.63 25.56
C MET A 250 -10.30 18.09 25.58
N GLU A 251 -9.28 18.41 24.78
CA GLU A 251 -8.78 19.79 24.64
C GLU A 251 -9.86 20.73 24.07
N LEU A 252 -10.63 20.26 23.07
CA LEU A 252 -11.75 21.02 22.51
C LEU A 252 -12.85 21.27 23.56
N MET A 253 -13.17 20.29 24.40
CA MET A 253 -14.14 20.47 25.48
C MET A 253 -13.64 21.48 26.54
N ALA A 254 -12.34 21.40 26.89
CA ALA A 254 -11.73 22.32 27.85
C ALA A 254 -11.72 23.76 27.33
N THR A 255 -11.33 23.98 26.08
CA THR A 255 -11.33 25.29 25.43
C THR A 255 -12.75 25.84 25.24
N THR A 256 -13.72 25.00 24.87
CA THR A 256 -15.14 25.38 24.82
C THR A 256 -15.65 25.85 26.18
N THR A 257 -15.28 25.16 27.26
CA THR A 257 -15.64 25.55 28.63
C THR A 257 -15.00 26.90 29.01
N GLN A 258 -13.74 27.13 28.63
CA GLN A 258 -13.07 28.43 28.85
C GLN A 258 -13.75 29.55 28.07
N LEU A 259 -14.14 29.31 26.82
CA LEU A 259 -14.85 30.27 25.99
C LEU A 259 -16.18 30.67 26.63
N HIS A 260 -16.97 29.72 27.12
CA HIS A 260 -18.23 30.02 27.82
C HIS A 260 -18.01 30.86 29.09
N LYS A 261 -16.95 30.57 29.87
CA LYS A 261 -16.59 31.41 31.03
C LYS A 261 -16.25 32.83 30.60
N ALA A 262 -15.45 33.00 29.55
CA ALA A 262 -15.10 34.31 29.01
C ALA A 262 -16.33 35.09 28.51
N GLN A 263 -17.26 34.41 27.82
CA GLN A 263 -18.54 35.00 27.38
C GLN A 263 -19.39 35.49 28.56
N SER A 264 -19.50 34.70 29.62
CA SER A 264 -20.23 35.06 30.84
C SER A 264 -19.61 36.28 31.54
N LEU A 265 -18.28 36.30 31.68
CA LEU A 265 -17.56 37.46 32.22
C LEU A 265 -17.79 38.71 31.36
N ASN A 266 -17.75 38.59 30.04
CA ASN A 266 -17.98 39.71 29.13
C ASN A 266 -19.40 40.29 29.27
N LEU A 267 -20.42 39.43 29.42
CA LEU A 267 -21.79 39.86 29.71
C LEU A 267 -21.89 40.61 31.05
N GLY A 268 -21.20 40.10 32.09
CA GLY A 268 -21.11 40.77 33.38
C GLY A 268 -20.47 42.16 33.29
N LEU A 269 -19.37 42.28 32.54
CA LEU A 269 -18.70 43.56 32.30
C LEU A 269 -19.58 44.55 31.52
N GLU A 270 -20.31 44.10 30.49
CA GLU A 270 -21.22 44.97 29.74
C GLU A 270 -22.39 45.47 30.61
N ASN A 271 -22.90 44.63 31.53
CA ASN A 271 -23.90 45.06 32.51
C ASN A 271 -23.33 46.09 33.48
N ASN A 272 -22.13 45.85 34.04
CA ASN A 272 -21.46 46.81 34.92
C ASN A 272 -21.23 48.15 34.23
N LYS A 273 -20.82 48.14 32.96
CA LYS A 273 -20.66 49.34 32.14
C LYS A 273 -21.98 50.11 32.00
N LYS A 274 -23.12 49.44 31.75
CA LYS A 274 -24.44 50.08 31.69
C LYS A 274 -24.85 50.69 33.03
N THR A 275 -24.60 50.00 34.14
CA THR A 275 -24.86 50.51 35.49
C THR A 275 -24.03 51.77 35.75
N LEU A 276 -22.72 51.73 35.51
CA LEU A 276 -21.83 52.89 35.66
C LEU A 276 -22.23 54.07 34.77
N GLN A 277 -22.66 53.82 33.52
CA GLN A 277 -23.19 54.88 32.65
C GLN A 277 -24.46 55.53 33.21
N SER A 278 -25.31 54.74 33.86
CA SER A 278 -26.53 55.23 34.52
C SER A 278 -26.18 56.07 35.75
N GLU A 279 -25.26 55.61 36.59
CA GLU A 279 -24.74 56.35 37.74
C GLU A 279 -24.09 57.68 37.33
N ILE A 280 -23.27 57.69 36.29
CA ILE A 280 -22.68 58.92 35.73
C ILE A 280 -23.78 59.90 35.28
N SER A 281 -24.84 59.40 34.66
CA SER A 281 -25.96 60.24 34.20
C SER A 281 -26.71 60.87 35.37
N ILE A 282 -26.95 60.10 36.44
CA ILE A 282 -27.58 60.59 37.69
C ILE A 282 -26.70 61.65 38.34
N LEU A 283 -25.42 61.36 38.55
CA LEU A 283 -24.47 62.31 39.15
C LEU A 283 -24.35 63.60 38.33
N LYS A 284 -24.36 63.50 37.00
CA LYS A 284 -24.35 64.68 36.12
C LYS A 284 -25.61 65.54 36.31
N GLN A 285 -26.77 64.92 36.47
CA GLN A 285 -28.03 65.63 36.76
C GLN A 285 -28.00 66.30 38.14
N GLU A 286 -27.48 65.60 39.16
CA GLU A 286 -27.33 66.13 40.52
C GLU A 286 -26.39 67.35 40.55
N VAL A 287 -25.24 67.25 39.90
CA VAL A 287 -24.29 68.38 39.75
C VAL A 287 -24.97 69.56 39.04
N GLY A 288 -25.74 69.32 37.99
CA GLY A 288 -26.53 70.36 37.32
C GLY A 288 -27.54 71.02 38.25
N GLY A 289 -28.25 70.23 39.07
CA GLY A 289 -29.18 70.73 40.08
C GLY A 289 -28.49 71.57 41.17
N LEU A 290 -27.35 71.12 41.69
CA LEU A 290 -26.54 71.87 42.65
C LEU A 290 -26.02 73.18 42.05
N ASN A 291 -25.58 73.16 40.79
CA ASN A 291 -25.13 74.37 40.11
C ASN A 291 -26.26 75.40 39.96
N ASN A 292 -27.48 74.95 39.61
CA ASN A 292 -28.66 75.82 39.54
C ASN A 292 -29.00 76.42 40.91
N LYS A 293 -28.98 75.62 41.98
CA LYS A 293 -29.16 76.09 43.36
C LYS A 293 -28.09 77.13 43.73
N ASN A 294 -26.83 76.87 43.43
CA ASN A 294 -25.74 77.81 43.69
C ASN A 294 -25.92 79.15 42.95
N THR A 295 -26.37 79.09 41.69
CA THR A 295 -26.66 80.29 40.87
C THR A 295 -27.83 81.09 41.46
N SER A 296 -28.87 80.40 41.92
CA SER A 296 -30.02 81.01 42.61
C SER A 296 -29.61 81.67 43.93
N ILE A 297 -28.84 80.97 44.77
CA ILE A 297 -28.32 81.50 46.04
C ILE A 297 -27.43 82.72 45.79
N THR A 298 -26.55 82.65 44.79
CA THR A 298 -25.68 83.78 44.41
C THR A 298 -26.51 85.00 43.98
N SER A 299 -27.58 84.79 43.21
CA SER A 299 -28.50 85.86 42.80
C SER A 299 -29.28 86.45 43.97
N GLN A 300 -29.77 85.61 44.88
CA GLN A 300 -30.43 86.04 46.12
C GLN A 300 -29.46 86.84 47.01
N LEU A 301 -28.22 86.38 47.15
CA LEU A 301 -27.19 87.07 47.92
C LEU A 301 -26.90 88.46 47.34
N ALA A 302 -26.77 88.57 46.01
CA ALA A 302 -26.59 89.84 45.33
C ALA A 302 -27.78 90.80 45.55
N SER A 303 -29.01 90.28 45.47
CA SER A 303 -30.23 91.06 45.75
C SER A 303 -30.26 91.54 47.21
N THR A 304 -29.97 90.66 48.16
CA THR A 304 -29.93 91.02 49.59
C THR A 304 -28.84 92.04 49.89
N ALA A 305 -27.67 91.92 49.24
CA ALA A 305 -26.59 92.89 49.37
C ALA A 305 -27.02 94.27 48.86
N ALA A 306 -27.69 94.34 47.70
CA ALA A 306 -28.24 95.59 47.18
C ALA A 306 -29.31 96.19 48.10
N SER A 307 -30.23 95.38 48.64
CA SER A 307 -31.22 95.85 49.61
C SER A 307 -30.57 96.36 50.91
N LEU A 308 -29.50 95.72 51.39
CA LEU A 308 -28.76 96.18 52.55
C LEU A 308 -28.08 97.52 52.30
N GLU A 309 -27.51 97.71 51.10
CA GLU A 309 -26.94 99.00 50.67
C GLU A 309 -28.00 100.11 50.68
N THR A 310 -29.17 99.88 50.09
CA THR A 310 -30.30 100.84 50.13
C THR A 310 -30.73 101.16 51.56
N VAL A 311 -30.92 100.16 52.42
CA VAL A 311 -31.29 100.40 53.84
C VAL A 311 -30.21 101.17 54.57
N THR A 312 -28.94 100.93 54.25
CA THR A 312 -27.82 101.69 54.84
C THR A 312 -27.84 103.15 54.40
N GLU A 313 -28.12 103.42 53.12
CA GLU A 313 -28.30 104.78 52.59
C GLU A 313 -29.49 105.48 53.23
N GLU A 314 -30.64 104.82 53.34
CA GLU A 314 -31.85 105.32 54.01
C GLU A 314 -31.58 105.63 55.49
N LEU A 315 -30.86 104.75 56.19
CA LEU A 315 -30.48 104.96 57.58
C LEU A 315 -29.54 106.16 57.73
N CYS A 316 -28.56 106.32 56.84
CA CYS A 316 -27.69 107.50 56.81
C CYS A 316 -28.46 108.80 56.54
N ALA A 317 -29.41 108.77 55.60
CA ALA A 317 -30.28 109.91 55.30
C ALA A 317 -31.15 110.28 56.51
N THR A 318 -31.81 109.29 57.12
CA THR A 318 -32.64 109.46 58.32
C THR A 318 -31.82 109.98 59.50
N HIS A 319 -30.59 109.48 59.68
CA HIS A 319 -29.68 109.96 60.71
C HIS A 319 -29.32 111.44 60.52
N LYS A 320 -29.07 111.85 59.27
CA LYS A 320 -28.80 113.25 58.93
C LYS A 320 -30.02 114.15 59.21
N GLU A 321 -31.21 113.73 58.81
CA GLU A 321 -32.46 114.45 59.09
C GLU A 321 -32.71 114.56 60.60
N ASN A 322 -32.46 113.49 61.37
CA ASN A 322 -32.58 113.53 62.83
C ASN A 322 -31.56 114.48 63.49
N MET A 323 -30.34 114.58 62.95
CA MET A 323 -29.36 115.59 63.39
C MET A 323 -29.82 117.01 63.06
N GLU A 324 -30.45 117.23 61.91
CA GLU A 324 -31.05 118.52 61.53
C GLU A 324 -32.19 118.89 62.49
N PHE A 325 -33.14 117.98 62.75
CA PHE A 325 -34.19 118.18 63.76
C PHE A 325 -33.62 118.44 65.16
N HIS A 326 -32.54 117.75 65.56
CA HIS A 326 -31.90 118.01 66.84
C HIS A 326 -31.31 119.42 66.93
N ASN A 327 -30.68 119.90 65.85
CA ASN A 327 -30.18 121.27 65.76
C ASN A 327 -31.30 122.31 65.78
N GLU A 328 -32.41 122.04 65.08
CA GLU A 328 -33.62 122.86 65.14
C GLU A 328 -34.19 122.91 66.55
N LEU A 329 -34.28 121.77 67.24
CA LEU A 329 -34.74 121.68 68.63
C LEU A 329 -33.84 122.48 69.57
N ILE A 330 -32.51 122.41 69.42
CA ILE A 330 -31.56 123.24 70.18
C ILE A 330 -31.82 124.73 69.92
N THR A 331 -32.06 125.11 68.67
CA THR A 331 -32.33 126.50 68.27
C THR A 331 -33.64 127.00 68.87
N ALA A 332 -34.73 126.25 68.71
CA ALA A 332 -36.03 126.56 69.32
C ALA A 332 -35.95 126.62 70.85
N THR A 333 -35.17 125.74 71.48
CA THR A 333 -34.93 125.78 72.94
C THR A 333 -34.20 127.06 73.33
N ARG A 334 -33.20 127.50 72.56
CA ARG A 334 -32.51 128.78 72.76
C ARG A 334 -33.47 129.96 72.61
N GLU A 335 -34.30 129.96 71.57
CA GLU A 335 -35.32 130.99 71.35
C GLU A 335 -36.33 131.03 72.50
N ILE A 336 -36.78 129.88 73.01
CA ILE A 336 -37.64 129.81 74.20
C ILE A 336 -36.93 130.42 75.41
N ILE A 337 -35.64 130.13 75.62
CA ILE A 337 -34.86 130.71 76.73
C ILE A 337 -34.73 132.24 76.56
N GLU A 338 -34.50 132.74 75.35
CA GLU A 338 -34.44 134.17 75.04
C GLU A 338 -35.80 134.86 75.21
N LEU A 339 -36.89 134.25 74.72
CA LEU A 339 -38.26 134.71 74.94
C LEU A 339 -38.59 134.72 76.43
N ARG A 340 -38.18 133.69 77.17
CA ARG A 340 -38.36 133.64 78.63
C ARG A 340 -37.56 134.74 79.33
N SER A 341 -36.35 135.02 78.86
CA SER A 341 -35.52 136.14 79.34
C SER A 341 -36.17 137.50 79.05
N THR A 342 -36.70 137.72 77.84
CA THR A 342 -37.40 138.96 77.47
C THR A 342 -38.71 139.12 78.24
N ILE A 343 -39.49 138.05 78.43
CA ILE A 343 -40.67 138.04 79.31
C ILE A 343 -40.25 138.37 80.76
N SER A 344 -39.17 137.81 81.27
CA SER A 344 -38.62 138.19 82.58
C SER A 344 -38.21 139.67 82.61
N GLN A 345 -37.53 140.18 81.59
CA GLN A 345 -37.11 141.58 81.50
C GLN A 345 -38.28 142.55 81.36
N LEU A 346 -39.39 142.17 80.71
CA LEU A 346 -40.61 142.97 80.59
C LEU A 346 -41.50 142.85 81.82
N SER A 347 -41.58 141.67 82.43
CA SER A 347 -42.34 141.45 83.66
C SER A 347 -41.69 142.12 84.85
N THR A 348 -40.35 142.24 84.91
CA THR A 348 -39.65 142.90 86.02
C THR A 348 -40.09 144.36 86.23
N PRO A 349 -40.11 145.26 85.22
CA PRO A 349 -40.60 146.62 85.38
C PRO A 349 -42.13 146.70 85.54
N VAL A 350 -42.91 145.76 84.99
CA VAL A 350 -44.36 145.69 85.22
C VAL A 350 -44.67 145.30 86.67
N TRP A 351 -44.03 144.25 87.19
CA TRP A 351 -44.12 143.85 88.59
C TRP A 351 -43.61 144.95 89.53
N TYR A 352 -42.53 145.64 89.16
CA TYR A 352 -42.03 146.78 89.95
C TYR A 352 -43.05 147.94 89.96
N ARG A 353 -43.73 148.22 88.84
CA ARG A 353 -44.83 149.21 88.78
C ARG A 353 -46.06 148.77 89.56
N VAL A 354 -46.44 147.49 89.50
CA VAL A 354 -47.58 146.94 90.26
C VAL A 354 -47.27 146.98 91.76
N ILE A 355 -46.07 146.61 92.20
CA ILE A 355 -45.66 146.70 93.61
C ILE A 355 -45.58 148.17 94.07
N GLN A 356 -45.08 149.09 93.23
CA GLN A 356 -45.08 150.52 93.55
C GLN A 356 -46.50 151.10 93.63
N TRP A 357 -47.39 150.69 92.73
CA TRP A 357 -48.80 151.08 92.76
C TRP A 357 -49.54 150.52 93.99
N ILE A 358 -49.30 149.25 94.34
CA ILE A 358 -49.82 148.61 95.55
C ILE A 358 -49.27 149.29 96.81
N LYS A 359 -47.97 149.62 96.85
CA LYS A 359 -47.38 150.38 97.98
C LYS A 359 -47.95 151.79 98.11
N GLN A 360 -48.18 152.49 97.00
CA GLN A 360 -48.82 153.82 97.01
C GLN A 360 -50.28 153.79 97.46
N LYS A 361 -51.03 152.72 97.09
CA LYS A 361 -52.44 152.59 97.47
C LYS A 361 -52.64 152.07 98.90
N LEU A 362 -51.75 151.22 99.40
CA LEU A 362 -51.86 150.65 100.76
C LEU A 362 -51.42 151.59 101.89
N SER A 363 -50.68 152.67 101.61
CA SER A 363 -50.40 153.72 102.61
C SER A 363 -51.62 154.60 102.96
N GLY A 364 -52.73 154.48 102.23
CA GLY A 364 -53.93 155.30 102.44
C GLY A 364 -55.02 154.68 103.32
N LEU A 365 -55.03 153.37 103.57
CA LEU A 365 -56.19 152.70 104.15
C LEU A 365 -55.78 151.60 105.12
N ARG A 366 -55.42 152.02 106.35
CA ARG A 366 -55.79 151.27 107.56
C ARG A 366 -57.32 151.22 107.62
N HIS A 367 -57.87 150.29 108.40
CA HIS A 367 -59.30 150.10 108.69
C HIS A 367 -60.06 149.25 107.64
N LEU A 368 -59.88 147.92 107.68
CA LEU A 368 -60.95 146.91 107.87
C LEU A 368 -60.45 145.46 107.61
N GLN A 369 -60.65 144.61 108.63
CA GLN A 369 -60.98 143.18 108.62
C GLN A 369 -60.05 142.06 108.07
N ASN A 370 -59.72 141.13 108.99
CA ASN A 370 -59.49 139.66 108.85
C ASN A 370 -60.75 138.93 108.28
N PRO A 371 -60.84 137.57 108.16
CA PRO A 371 -59.94 136.43 107.80
C PRO A 371 -60.58 135.43 106.78
N GLY A 372 -59.86 134.35 106.37
CA GLY A 372 -60.42 133.09 105.79
C GLY A 372 -60.81 133.14 104.28
N LYS A 373 -61.04 132.06 103.52
CA LYS A 373 -60.91 130.59 103.63
C LYS A 373 -61.37 130.02 102.26
N GLU A 374 -60.75 128.94 101.77
CA GLU A 374 -61.30 127.80 100.99
C GLU A 374 -62.00 127.92 99.60
N VAL A 375 -62.04 126.74 98.97
CA VAL A 375 -62.82 126.22 97.82
C VAL A 375 -62.10 126.28 96.45
N SER A 376 -62.14 125.30 95.55
CA SER A 376 -62.34 123.83 95.45
C SER A 376 -62.47 123.53 93.94
N ASP A 377 -62.40 122.23 93.61
CA ASP A 377 -62.92 121.54 92.40
C ASP A 377 -61.96 121.45 91.20
N ALA A 378 -61.45 120.24 90.88
CA ALA A 378 -62.07 119.13 90.14
C ALA A 378 -61.78 119.30 88.62
N GLU A 379 -61.54 118.31 87.76
CA GLU A 379 -61.84 116.88 87.73
C GLU A 379 -61.13 116.27 86.48
N GLU A 380 -61.24 114.94 86.31
CA GLU A 380 -61.07 114.13 85.07
C GLU A 380 -59.64 113.92 84.50
N GLY A 381 -59.17 112.72 84.13
CA GLY A 381 -59.76 111.37 84.08
C GLY A 381 -59.20 110.54 82.90
N VAL A 382 -58.93 109.23 83.16
CA VAL A 382 -59.15 108.07 82.23
C VAL A 382 -58.09 107.86 81.09
N ALA A 383 -57.61 106.68 80.64
CA ALA A 383 -57.74 105.22 80.88
C ALA A 383 -56.53 104.47 80.21
N LEU A 384 -56.01 103.40 80.83
CA LEU A 384 -56.08 101.95 80.48
C LEU A 384 -55.15 101.40 79.36
N ALA A 385 -54.50 100.29 79.74
CA ALA A 385 -53.70 99.35 78.95
C ALA A 385 -54.57 98.43 78.04
N PRO A 386 -54.05 97.43 77.30
CA PRO A 386 -53.67 96.16 77.95
C PRO A 386 -52.51 95.35 77.32
N THR A 387 -52.02 94.40 78.13
CA THR A 387 -51.31 93.16 77.79
C THR A 387 -52.19 92.17 76.98
N ILE A 388 -51.58 91.16 76.33
CA ILE A 388 -51.92 89.70 76.41
C ILE A 388 -51.34 88.86 75.22
N THR A 389 -50.50 87.87 75.61
CA THR A 389 -50.32 86.43 75.24
C THR A 389 -50.48 85.83 73.83
N GLY A 390 -49.64 84.79 73.62
CA GLY A 390 -49.98 83.50 72.97
C GLY A 390 -49.71 83.44 71.47
N SER A 391 -49.37 82.33 70.82
CA SER A 391 -49.24 80.92 71.21
C SER A 391 -48.81 80.13 69.95
N ASP A 392 -48.02 79.09 70.17
CA ASP A 392 -48.08 77.76 69.54
C ASP A 392 -47.69 77.45 68.07
N ALA A 393 -47.33 76.17 67.95
CA ALA A 393 -47.36 75.25 66.81
C ALA A 393 -46.19 75.26 65.80
N GLY A 394 -45.58 74.08 65.69
CA GLY A 394 -44.53 73.74 64.72
C GLY A 394 -45.08 73.33 63.35
N LEU A 395 -44.20 72.74 62.54
CA LEU A 395 -44.47 71.63 61.61
C LEU A 395 -43.19 71.28 60.83
N SER A 396 -42.89 69.98 60.85
CA SER A 396 -42.17 69.13 59.87
C SER A 396 -40.71 69.36 59.55
#